data_AF-A0A6L5G486-F1
#
_entry.id   AF-A0A6L5G486-F1
#
_cell.length_a   1.000
_cell.length_b   1.000
_cell.length_c   1.000
_cell.angle_alpha   90.00
_cell.angle_beta   90.00
_cell.angle_gamma   90.00
#
_symmetry.space_group_name_H-M   'P 1'
#
loop_
_entity.id
_entity.type
_entity.pdbx_description
1 polymer ?
#
loop_
_entity_poly.entity_id
_entity_poly.type
_entity_poly.pdbx_seq_one_letter_code
_entity_poly.pdbx_strand_id
1 'polypeptide(L)'
;MPSDAPHPLRPRPIKVGYSRKASALMTGMGVVLTACAAVSVFTPFLPVLVPIGLTGLALLGAGLGALFRPRYLYDPATGALTVFMAIGPGKEGVGAEQGERVYFDGRRIIRELPDGSRHRVSLVGTNRDHAARLIQALPTEPGKRPLPPDGPAITGR
;
A
#
# COMPACT_ATOMS: atom_id res chain seq x y z
N MET A 1 21.44 -43.07 6.15
CA MET A 1 21.53 -41.74 6.80
C MET A 1 20.72 -40.76 5.95
N PRO A 2 19.66 -40.14 6.49
CA PRO A 2 18.90 -39.11 5.76
C PRO A 2 19.80 -37.88 5.57
N SER A 3 19.85 -37.39 4.34
CA SER A 3 20.59 -36.19 3.97
C SER A 3 19.78 -34.97 4.40
N ASP A 4 20.16 -34.35 5.53
CA ASP A 4 19.67 -33.03 5.96
C ASP A 4 20.24 -31.96 5.04
N ALA A 5 19.81 -31.94 3.78
CA ALA A 5 20.09 -30.82 2.89
C ALA A 5 19.31 -29.61 3.41
N PRO A 6 19.98 -28.48 3.72
CA PRO A 6 19.29 -27.29 4.19
C PRO A 6 18.28 -26.86 3.13
N HIS A 7 17.00 -26.92 3.46
CA HIS A 7 15.95 -26.43 2.57
C HIS A 7 16.28 -24.97 2.22
N PRO A 8 16.39 -24.61 0.93
CA PRO A 8 16.63 -23.23 0.54
C PRO A 8 15.51 -22.40 1.13
N LEU A 9 15.87 -21.45 2.00
CA LEU A 9 14.93 -20.53 2.62
C LEU A 9 14.19 -19.79 1.52
N ARG A 10 12.95 -20.22 1.22
CA ARG A 10 12.14 -19.53 0.22
C ARG A 10 12.02 -18.07 0.63
N PRO A 11 12.33 -17.12 -0.28
CA PRO A 11 12.14 -15.70 -0.02
C PRO A 11 10.73 -15.45 0.52
N ARG A 12 10.62 -14.85 1.71
CA ARG A 12 9.31 -14.62 2.35
C ARG A 12 8.63 -13.43 1.66
N PRO A 13 7.31 -13.52 1.36
CA PRO A 13 6.59 -12.42 0.74
C PRO A 13 6.56 -11.20 1.69
N ILE A 14 6.84 -10.02 1.14
CA ILE A 14 6.88 -8.77 1.89
C ILE A 14 5.50 -8.14 1.87
N LYS A 15 4.86 -8.08 3.05
CA LYS A 15 3.54 -7.48 3.23
C LYS A 15 3.65 -6.01 3.65
N VAL A 16 3.10 -5.13 2.84
CA VAL A 16 3.06 -3.70 3.11
C VAL A 16 1.64 -3.30 3.49
N GLY A 17 1.44 -2.91 4.75
CA GLY A 17 0.14 -2.50 5.27
C GLY A 17 -0.14 -1.00 5.08
N TYR A 18 -1.40 -0.64 5.31
CA TYR A 18 -1.81 0.76 5.44
C TYR A 18 -1.11 1.44 6.62
N SER A 19 -1.01 2.76 6.58
CA SER A 19 -0.52 3.55 7.71
C SER A 19 -1.44 3.37 8.91
N ARG A 20 -0.89 2.88 10.03
CA ARG A 20 -1.63 2.73 11.30
C ARG A 20 -2.26 4.05 11.73
N LYS A 21 -1.57 5.18 11.50
CA LYS A 21 -2.07 6.52 11.83
C LYS A 21 -3.31 6.89 11.02
N ALA A 22 -3.30 6.61 9.72
CA ALA A 22 -4.44 6.92 8.85
C ALA A 22 -5.65 6.04 9.18
N SER A 23 -5.41 4.75 9.42
CA SER A 23 -6.47 3.82 9.82
C SER A 23 -7.05 4.19 11.19
N ALA A 24 -6.22 4.51 12.19
CA ALA A 24 -6.68 4.99 13.49
C ALA A 24 -7.53 6.27 13.38
N LEU A 25 -7.15 7.20 12.51
CA LEU A 25 -7.91 8.43 12.28
C LEU A 25 -9.26 8.16 11.61
N MET A 26 -9.33 7.27 10.62
CA MET A 26 -10.60 6.86 10.01
C MET A 26 -11.50 6.13 11.00
N THR A 27 -10.96 5.21 11.80
CA THR A 27 -11.71 4.51 12.84
C THR A 27 -12.22 5.48 13.90
N GLY A 28 -11.37 6.40 14.38
CA GLY A 28 -11.77 7.42 15.34
C GLY A 28 -12.88 8.33 14.81
N MET A 29 -12.76 8.81 13.57
CA MET A 29 -13.80 9.60 12.93
C MET A 29 -15.11 8.82 12.75
N GLY A 30 -15.03 7.54 12.35
CA GLY A 30 -16.18 6.65 12.24
C GLY A 30 -16.91 6.50 13.59
N VAL A 31 -16.17 6.27 14.67
CA VAL A 31 -16.73 6.16 16.04
C VAL A 31 -17.44 7.45 16.45
N VAL A 32 -16.83 8.61 16.20
CA VAL A 32 -17.44 9.92 16.53
C VAL A 32 -18.74 10.12 15.74
N LEU A 33 -18.74 9.84 14.43
CA LEU A 33 -19.93 9.99 13.59
C LEU A 33 -21.05 9.01 14.00
N THR A 34 -20.70 7.76 14.31
CA THR A 34 -21.67 6.77 14.80
C THR A 34 -22.22 7.16 16.16
N ALA A 35 -21.41 7.70 17.07
CA ALA A 35 -21.87 8.20 18.37
C ALA A 35 -22.81 9.40 18.21
N CYS A 36 -22.47 10.37 17.36
CA CYS A 36 -23.37 11.48 17.02
C CYS A 36 -24.70 10.97 16.45
N ALA A 37 -24.66 10.01 15.53
CA ALA A 37 -25.87 9.41 14.98
C ALA A 37 -26.68 8.67 16.06
N ALA A 38 -26.04 7.96 16.99
CA ALA A 38 -26.74 7.27 18.08
C ALA A 38 -27.44 8.24 19.04
N VAL A 39 -26.77 9.32 19.47
CA VAL A 39 -27.37 10.39 20.29
C VAL A 39 -28.55 11.02 19.56
N SER A 40 -28.42 11.15 18.23
CA SER A 40 -29.42 11.81 17.42
C SER A 40 -30.73 11.03 17.26
N VAL A 41 -30.73 9.71 17.52
CA VAL A 41 -31.96 8.89 17.58
C VAL A 41 -32.93 9.40 18.64
N PHE A 42 -32.42 10.04 19.70
CA PHE A 42 -33.24 10.66 20.74
C PHE A 42 -33.79 12.03 20.35
N THR A 43 -33.39 12.58 19.20
CA THR A 43 -33.86 13.87 18.64
C THR A 43 -34.51 13.63 17.26
N PRO A 44 -35.81 13.26 17.23
CA PRO A 44 -36.48 12.74 16.02
C PRO A 44 -36.73 13.75 14.88
N PHE A 45 -36.33 15.02 15.03
CA PHE A 45 -36.69 16.10 14.09
C PHE A 45 -35.67 16.37 12.97
N LEU A 46 -34.61 15.58 12.84
CA LEU A 46 -33.54 15.82 11.88
C LEU A 46 -33.40 14.67 10.87
N PRO A 47 -34.19 14.66 9.77
CA PRO A 47 -34.12 13.62 8.73
C PRO A 47 -32.75 13.49 8.03
N VAL A 48 -31.84 14.45 8.25
CA VAL A 48 -30.45 14.45 7.74
C VAL A 48 -29.54 13.44 8.49
N LEU A 49 -29.99 12.86 9.60
CA LEU A 49 -29.15 12.02 10.47
C LEU A 49 -28.90 10.59 9.96
N VAL A 50 -29.87 10.02 9.24
CA VAL A 50 -29.74 8.66 8.66
C VAL A 50 -28.52 8.54 7.73
N PRO A 51 -28.28 9.42 6.74
CA PRO A 51 -27.09 9.34 5.89
C PRO A 51 -25.79 9.58 6.67
N ILE A 52 -25.81 10.38 7.74
CA ILE A 52 -24.63 10.61 8.61
C ILE A 52 -24.26 9.33 9.35
N GLY A 53 -25.24 8.64 9.94
CA GLY A 53 -25.03 7.38 10.64
C GLY A 53 -24.52 6.28 9.72
N LEU A 54 -25.09 6.15 8.52
CA LEU A 54 -24.61 5.20 7.51
C LEU A 54 -23.18 5.50 7.06
N THR A 55 -22.84 6.78 6.90
CA THR A 55 -21.47 7.21 6.57
C THR A 55 -20.50 6.88 7.70
N GLY A 56 -20.89 7.10 8.96
CA GLY A 56 -20.09 6.73 10.13
C GLY A 56 -19.79 5.23 10.19
N LEU A 57 -20.82 4.39 9.99
CA LEU A 57 -20.67 2.93 9.91
C LEU A 57 -19.76 2.50 8.75
N ALA A 58 -19.92 3.10 7.57
CA ALA A 58 -19.07 2.80 6.42
C ALA A 58 -17.60 3.16 6.68
N LEU A 59 -17.33 4.32 7.28
CA LEU A 59 -15.98 4.75 7.66
C LEU A 59 -15.37 3.87 8.75
N LEU A 60 -16.17 3.46 9.74
CA LEU A 60 -15.73 2.56 10.80
C LEU A 60 -15.34 1.20 10.23
N GLY A 61 -16.19 0.63 9.36
CA GLY A 61 -15.91 -0.63 8.66
C GLY A 61 -14.67 -0.54 7.75
N ALA A 62 -14.53 0.55 6.99
CA ALA A 62 -13.36 0.78 6.14
C ALA A 62 -12.07 0.94 6.96
N GLY A 63 -12.13 1.69 8.07
CA GLY A 63 -11.01 1.88 9.00
C GLY A 63 -10.54 0.57 9.62
N LEU A 64 -11.47 -0.26 10.09
CA LEU A 64 -11.17 -1.59 10.63
C LEU A 64 -10.59 -2.52 9.56
N GLY A 65 -11.21 -2.58 8.37
CA GLY A 65 -10.73 -3.41 7.26
C GLY A 65 -9.30 -3.07 6.84
N ALA A 66 -8.94 -1.78 6.87
CA ALA A 66 -7.59 -1.31 6.56
C ALA A 66 -6.52 -1.75 7.58
N LEU A 67 -6.90 -2.09 8.82
CA LEU A 67 -5.96 -2.64 9.83
C LEU A 67 -5.54 -4.07 9.50
N PHE A 68 -6.47 -4.88 9.00
CA PHE A 68 -6.25 -6.31 8.81
C PHE A 68 -5.77 -6.67 7.41
N ARG A 69 -6.06 -5.84 6.40
CA ARG A 69 -5.67 -6.13 5.02
C ARG A 69 -4.34 -5.48 4.62
N PRO A 70 -3.37 -6.25 4.10
CA PRO A 70 -2.19 -5.68 3.47
C PRO A 70 -2.61 -4.90 2.22
N ARG A 71 -1.95 -3.78 1.95
CA ARG A 71 -2.18 -2.96 0.77
C ARG A 71 -1.37 -3.46 -0.43
N TYR A 72 -0.13 -3.86 -0.17
CA TYR A 72 0.73 -4.48 -1.16
C TYR A 72 1.27 -5.80 -0.65
N LEU A 73 1.36 -6.77 -1.54
CA LEU A 73 2.06 -8.01 -1.31
C LEU A 73 3.07 -8.18 -2.43
N TYR A 74 4.35 -8.13 -2.06
CA TYR A 74 5.43 -8.35 -2.99
C TYR A 74 5.99 -9.75 -2.78
N ASP A 75 6.02 -10.52 -3.85
CA ASP A 75 6.66 -11.83 -3.87
C ASP A 75 8.03 -11.72 -4.57
N PRO A 76 9.15 -11.74 -3.83
CA PRO A 76 10.48 -11.65 -4.42
C PRO A 76 10.86 -12.87 -5.27
N ALA A 77 10.17 -14.01 -5.13
CA ALA A 77 10.45 -15.18 -5.97
C ALA A 77 9.95 -14.99 -7.41
N THR A 78 8.82 -14.30 -7.57
CA THR A 78 8.18 -14.05 -8.87
C THR A 78 8.41 -12.63 -9.39
N GLY A 79 8.81 -11.70 -8.52
CA GLY A 79 8.85 -10.27 -8.81
C GLY A 79 7.45 -9.62 -8.86
N ALA A 80 6.41 -10.36 -8.50
CA ALA A 80 5.03 -9.93 -8.56
C ALA A 80 4.68 -8.95 -7.43
N LEU A 81 4.04 -7.82 -7.78
CA LEU A 81 3.44 -6.91 -6.81
C LEU A 81 1.92 -6.95 -6.90
N THR A 82 1.27 -7.66 -5.98
CA THR A 82 -0.18 -7.65 -5.87
C THR A 82 -0.63 -6.40 -5.11
N VAL A 83 -1.49 -5.61 -5.74
CA VAL A 83 -2.07 -4.40 -5.15
C VAL A 83 -3.49 -4.68 -4.69
N PHE A 84 -3.76 -4.53 -3.40
CA PHE A 84 -5.09 -4.63 -2.82
C PHE A 84 -5.67 -3.23 -2.63
N MET A 85 -6.72 -2.91 -3.38
CA MET A 85 -7.45 -1.67 -3.18
C MET A 85 -8.32 -1.77 -1.92
N ALA A 86 -8.43 -0.68 -1.16
CA ALA A 86 -9.32 -0.63 0.00
C ALA A 86 -10.79 -0.79 -0.40
N ILE A 87 -11.17 -0.21 -1.55
CA ILE A 87 -12.54 -0.13 -2.03
C ILE A 87 -12.54 -0.38 -3.56
N GLY A 88 -13.61 -0.99 -4.10
CA GLY A 88 -13.77 -1.27 -5.53
C GLY A 88 -13.46 -2.72 -5.97
N PRO A 89 -13.49 -3.00 -7.28
CA PRO A 89 -13.25 -4.34 -7.84
C PRO A 89 -11.82 -4.85 -7.61
N GLY A 90 -10.86 -3.96 -7.30
CA GLY A 90 -9.47 -4.33 -6.95
C GLY A 90 -9.27 -4.86 -5.51
N LYS A 91 -10.34 -5.18 -4.78
CA LYS A 91 -10.28 -5.68 -3.39
C LYS A 91 -9.70 -7.08 -3.26
N GLU A 92 -9.77 -7.89 -4.32
CA GLU A 92 -9.24 -9.25 -4.36
C GLU A 92 -7.74 -9.30 -4.66
N GLY A 93 -7.16 -8.14 -5.00
CA GLY A 93 -5.78 -8.03 -5.42
C GLY A 93 -5.71 -8.11 -6.93
N VAL A 94 -5.24 -7.03 -7.56
CA VAL A 94 -4.84 -7.10 -8.97
C VAL A 94 -3.53 -7.87 -8.98
N GLY A 95 -3.59 -9.13 -9.41
CA GLY A 95 -2.42 -9.98 -9.55
C GLY A 95 -1.39 -9.37 -10.49
N ALA A 96 -0.13 -9.78 -10.34
CA ALA A 96 0.87 -9.38 -11.30
C ALA A 96 0.62 -10.14 -12.61
N GLU A 97 0.67 -9.43 -13.74
CA GLU A 97 0.62 -10.09 -15.04
C GLU A 97 1.94 -10.81 -15.31
N GLN A 98 1.88 -11.92 -16.05
CA GLN A 98 3.07 -12.70 -16.34
C GLN A 98 4.07 -11.87 -17.16
N GLY A 99 5.28 -11.68 -16.64
CA GLY A 99 6.32 -10.85 -17.26
C GLY A 99 6.36 -9.39 -16.78
N GLU A 100 5.48 -9.02 -15.85
CA GLU A 100 5.53 -7.73 -15.18
C GLU A 100 6.84 -7.54 -14.40
N ARG A 101 7.39 -6.33 -14.48
CA ARG A 101 8.58 -5.93 -13.74
C ARG A 101 8.24 -4.79 -12.79
N VAL A 102 8.69 -4.93 -11.55
CA VAL A 102 8.54 -3.88 -10.54
C VAL A 102 9.90 -3.44 -10.08
N TYR A 103 10.17 -2.15 -10.20
CA TYR A 103 11.46 -1.56 -9.82
C TYR A 103 11.27 -0.19 -9.17
N PHE A 104 12.34 0.27 -8.52
CA PHE A 104 12.40 1.60 -7.94
C PHE A 104 13.27 2.52 -8.81
N ASP A 105 12.70 3.65 -9.23
CA ASP A 105 13.37 4.63 -10.13
C ASP A 105 14.25 5.65 -9.38
N GLY A 106 14.40 5.49 -8.06
CA GLY A 106 15.02 6.44 -7.13
C GLY A 106 14.04 7.36 -6.39
N ARG A 107 12.80 7.47 -6.86
CA ARG A 107 11.77 8.37 -6.29
C ARG A 107 10.41 7.68 -6.12
N ARG A 108 10.08 6.72 -6.97
CA ARG A 108 8.77 6.08 -7.13
C ARG A 108 8.96 4.61 -7.47
N ILE A 109 7.98 3.81 -7.10
CA ILE A 109 7.88 2.42 -7.54
C ILE A 109 7.13 2.42 -8.88
N ILE A 110 7.76 1.83 -9.89
CA ILE A 110 7.23 1.70 -11.24
C ILE A 110 6.89 0.23 -11.47
N ARG A 111 5.69 0.01 -12.00
CA ARG A 111 5.20 -1.27 -12.49
C ARG A 111 5.23 -1.20 -14.01
N GLU A 112 6.06 -2.01 -14.64
CA GLU A 112 6.17 -2.12 -16.09
C GLU A 112 5.50 -3.42 -16.54
N LEU A 113 4.48 -3.30 -17.38
CA LEU A 113 3.71 -4.44 -17.89
C LEU A 113 4.45 -5.10 -19.06
N PRO A 114 4.03 -6.31 -19.46
CA PRO A 114 4.62 -7.01 -20.60
C PRO A 114 4.50 -6.25 -21.92
N ASP A 115 3.51 -5.37 -22.05
CA ASP A 115 3.31 -4.47 -23.20
C ASP A 115 4.27 -3.25 -23.21
N GLY A 116 5.12 -3.11 -22.18
CA GLY A 116 6.03 -1.99 -21.98
C GLY A 116 5.36 -0.75 -21.35
N SER A 117 4.07 -0.81 -21.05
CA SER A 117 3.37 0.28 -20.37
C SER A 117 3.88 0.41 -18.93
N ARG A 118 4.06 1.65 -18.48
CA ARG A 118 4.59 1.97 -17.16
C ARG A 118 3.51 2.61 -16.30
N HIS A 119 3.17 1.95 -15.19
CA HIS A 119 2.25 2.46 -14.20
C HIS A 119 2.95 2.82 -12.91
N ARG A 120 2.63 4.00 -12.40
CA ARG A 120 3.13 4.46 -11.11
C ARG A 120 2.34 3.81 -9.97
N VAL A 121 3.04 3.16 -9.06
CA VAL A 121 2.43 2.67 -7.81
C VAL A 121 2.37 3.80 -6.79
N SER A 122 1.16 4.15 -6.35
CA SER A 122 0.95 5.22 -5.38
C SER A 122 1.16 4.73 -3.94
N LEU A 123 2.22 5.18 -3.28
CA LEU A 123 2.50 4.89 -1.87
C LEU A 123 1.69 5.73 -0.86
N VAL A 124 0.72 6.53 -1.33
CA VAL A 124 -0.07 7.41 -0.45
C VAL A 124 -0.90 6.59 0.55
N GLY A 125 -0.76 6.88 1.84
CA GLY A 125 -1.49 6.18 2.91
C GLY A 125 -0.88 4.83 3.33
N THR A 126 0.33 4.53 2.86
CA THR A 126 1.07 3.31 3.21
C THR A 126 1.95 3.52 4.44
N ASN A 127 2.20 2.48 5.23
CA ASN A 127 3.15 2.58 6.34
C ASN A 127 4.59 2.82 5.78
N ARG A 128 5.24 3.91 6.22
CA ARG A 128 6.57 4.32 5.74
C ARG A 128 7.64 3.26 6.00
N ASP A 129 7.61 2.58 7.14
CA ASP A 129 8.63 1.56 7.47
C ASP A 129 8.48 0.32 6.57
N HIS A 130 7.23 -0.06 6.28
CA HIS A 130 6.96 -1.15 5.35
C HIS A 130 7.29 -0.77 3.91
N ALA A 131 7.00 0.47 3.52
CA ALA A 131 7.36 0.99 2.20
C ALA A 131 8.88 1.05 2.02
N ALA A 132 9.64 1.45 3.04
CA ALA A 132 11.10 1.44 3.01
C ALA A 132 11.65 0.01 2.82
N ARG A 133 11.10 -0.97 3.54
CA ARG A 133 11.46 -2.39 3.35
C ARG A 133 11.14 -2.91 1.95
N LEU A 134 9.99 -2.51 1.39
CA LEU A 134 9.66 -2.84 0.01
C LEU A 134 10.66 -2.21 -0.97
N ILE A 135 10.98 -0.94 -0.81
CA ILE A 135 11.93 -0.23 -1.68
C ILE A 135 13.32 -0.88 -1.62
N GLN A 136 13.78 -1.29 -0.44
CA GLN A 136 15.06 -2.00 -0.28
C GLN A 136 15.08 -3.38 -0.94
N ALA A 137 13.93 -4.03 -1.05
CA ALA A 137 13.81 -5.35 -1.68
C ALA A 137 13.63 -5.28 -3.21
N LEU A 138 13.26 -4.11 -3.74
CA LEU A 138 13.03 -3.94 -5.17
C LEU A 138 14.35 -3.75 -5.93
N PRO A 139 14.47 -4.32 -7.15
CA PRO A 139 15.61 -4.03 -8.00
C PRO A 139 15.62 -2.54 -8.39
N THR A 140 16.82 -1.99 -8.51
CA THR A 140 17.02 -0.64 -9.07
C THR A 140 16.87 -0.72 -10.59
N GLU A 141 16.27 0.31 -11.20
CA GLU A 141 16.03 0.37 -12.64
C GLU A 141 17.30 0.02 -13.46
N PRO A 142 17.26 -1.03 -14.31
CA PRO A 142 18.40 -1.42 -15.12
C PRO A 142 18.67 -0.34 -16.18
N GLY A 143 19.76 0.40 -16.02
CA GLY A 143 20.19 1.44 -16.97
C GLY A 143 20.31 2.84 -16.39
N LYS A 144 19.74 3.10 -15.21
CA LYS A 144 19.99 4.34 -14.47
C LYS A 144 21.28 4.17 -13.68
N ARG A 145 22.43 4.37 -14.34
CA ARG A 145 23.73 4.49 -13.67
C ARG A 145 23.54 5.51 -12.53
N PRO A 146 23.92 5.20 -11.27
CA PRO A 146 23.82 6.16 -10.18
C PRO A 146 24.47 7.45 -10.67
N LEU A 147 23.71 8.55 -10.70
CA LEU A 147 24.33 9.85 -10.97
C LEU A 147 25.40 10.00 -9.88
N PRO A 148 26.67 10.24 -10.23
CA PRO A 148 27.70 10.46 -9.22
C PRO A 148 27.22 11.58 -8.29
N PRO A 149 27.31 11.41 -6.96
CA PRO A 149 26.91 12.44 -6.02
C PRO A 149 27.78 13.66 -6.29
N ASP A 150 27.17 14.71 -6.83
CA ASP A 150 27.71 16.05 -7.05
C ASP A 150 29.24 16.13 -7.05
N GLY A 151 29.84 15.84 -8.21
CA GLY A 151 31.19 16.31 -8.49
C GLY A 151 31.24 17.83 -8.33
N PRO A 152 32.29 18.39 -7.70
CA PRO A 152 32.33 19.79 -7.31
C PRO A 152 32.07 20.69 -8.51
N ALA A 153 31.21 21.70 -8.31
CA ALA A 153 31.00 22.78 -9.26
C ALA A 153 32.36 23.36 -9.65
N ILE A 154 32.80 23.10 -10.89
CA ILE A 154 33.99 23.71 -11.45
C ILE A 154 33.69 25.21 -11.49
N THR A 155 34.23 25.92 -10.50
CA THR A 155 34.20 27.37 -10.43
C THR A 155 35.42 27.84 -11.24
N GLY A 156 35.16 28.39 -12.42
CA GLY A 156 36.13 29.09 -13.25
C GLY A 156 35.33 29.80 -14.35
N ARG A 157 35.41 31.11 -14.56
CA ARG A 157 36.44 32.11 -14.30
C ARG A 157 35.79 33.43 -13.89
#